data_AF-C0GJJ6-F1
#
_entry.id   AF-C0GJJ6-F1
#
_cell.length_a   1.000
_cell.length_b   1.000
_cell.length_c   1.000
_cell.angle_alpha   90.00
_cell.angle_beta   90.00
_cell.angle_gamma   90.00
#
_symmetry.space_group_name_H-M   'P 1'
#
loop_
_entity.id
_entity.type
_entity.pdbx_description
1 polymer ?
#
loop_
_entity_poly.entity_id
_entity_poly.type
_entity_poly.pdbx_seq_one_letter_code
_entity_poly.pdbx_strand_id
1 'polypeptide(L)'
;MKIENIEVIHSILQLLPTIEEGLEYIKKQLTELRYEEALELLQDAMGGIVSIEKAVQPILQKLPENKTNFLGDNLKEKMSIVVSSYESGKNADLEKQVGEEALPAFKDWKAELERVLRPYTVS
;
A
#
# COMPACT_ATOMS: atom_id res chain seq x y z
N MET A 1 -17.48 16.02 16.91
CA MET A 1 -16.11 16.14 16.35
C MET A 1 -16.25 16.69 14.94
N LYS A 2 -15.84 17.94 14.67
CA LYS A 2 -15.79 18.43 13.28
C LYS A 2 -14.66 17.68 12.58
N ILE A 3 -14.98 16.97 11.49
CA ILE A 3 -13.99 16.20 10.75
C ILE A 3 -13.37 17.16 9.74
N GLU A 4 -12.30 17.85 10.14
CA GLU A 4 -11.55 18.79 9.29
C GLU A 4 -10.79 18.09 8.14
N ASN A 5 -10.96 16.78 7.95
CA ASN A 5 -10.20 15.96 7.01
C ASN A 5 -11.08 15.06 6.12
N ILE A 6 -12.39 15.33 5.98
CA ILE A 6 -13.29 14.45 5.21
C ILE A 6 -12.86 14.33 3.73
N GLU A 7 -12.34 15.40 3.14
CA GLU A 7 -11.80 15.37 1.77
C GLU A 7 -10.56 14.49 1.68
N VAL A 8 -9.63 14.60 2.65
CA VAL A 8 -8.44 13.75 2.74
C VAL A 8 -8.83 12.27 2.86
N ILE A 9 -9.84 11.97 3.68
CA ILE A 9 -10.34 10.59 3.82
C ILE A 9 -10.88 10.07 2.50
N HIS A 10 -11.70 10.85 1.79
CA HIS A 10 -12.23 10.45 0.48
C HIS A 10 -11.11 10.22 -0.53
N SER A 11 -10.13 11.12 -0.61
CA SER A 11 -8.98 10.95 -1.51
C SER A 11 -8.18 9.69 -1.20
N ILE A 12 -7.92 9.40 0.08
CA ILE A 12 -7.24 8.16 0.50
C ILE A 12 -8.04 6.94 0.04
N LEU A 13 -9.33 6.88 0.36
CA LEU A 13 -10.19 5.75 0.03
C LEU A 13 -10.33 5.53 -1.49
N GLN A 14 -10.28 6.60 -2.29
CA GLN A 14 -10.27 6.52 -3.75
C GLN A 14 -8.94 6.06 -4.33
N LEU A 15 -7.81 6.36 -3.67
CA LEU A 15 -6.48 5.96 -4.12
C LEU A 15 -6.17 4.48 -3.82
N LEU A 16 -6.73 3.91 -2.75
CA LEU A 16 -6.44 2.53 -2.34
C LEU A 16 -6.70 1.49 -3.44
N PRO A 17 -7.83 1.51 -4.18
CA PRO A 17 -8.04 0.61 -5.32
C PRO A 17 -7.01 0.80 -6.45
N THR A 18 -6.61 2.04 -6.74
CA THR A 18 -5.62 2.31 -7.80
C THR A 18 -4.25 1.73 -7.47
N ILE A 19 -3.82 1.81 -6.20
CA ILE A 19 -2.57 1.19 -5.77
C ILE A 19 -2.68 -0.34 -5.82
N GLU A 20 -3.83 -0.92 -5.46
CA GLU A 20 -4.06 -2.37 -5.57
C GLU A 20 -3.91 -2.85 -7.02
N GLU A 21 -4.59 -2.17 -7.95
CA GLU A 21 -4.48 -2.44 -9.39
C GLU A 21 -3.04 -2.29 -9.89
N GLY A 22 -2.32 -1.29 -9.38
CA GLY A 22 -0.90 -1.10 -9.67
C GLY A 22 -0.04 -2.29 -9.23
N LEU A 23 -0.25 -2.81 -8.01
CA LEU A 23 0.46 -4.00 -7.51
C LEU A 23 0.11 -5.27 -8.27
N GLU A 24 -1.15 -5.43 -8.67
CA GLU A 24 -1.58 -6.53 -9.54
C GLU A 24 -0.94 -6.44 -10.93
N TYR A 25 -0.81 -5.24 -11.47
CA TYR A 25 -0.12 -5.00 -12.73
C TYR A 25 1.38 -5.25 -12.64
N ILE A 26 2.04 -4.83 -11.55
CA ILE A 26 3.46 -5.13 -11.27
C ILE A 26 3.69 -6.64 -11.27
N LYS A 27 2.83 -7.41 -10.57
CA LYS A 27 2.90 -8.88 -10.59
C LYS A 27 2.89 -9.42 -12.03
N LYS A 28 1.97 -8.94 -12.86
CA LYS A 28 1.87 -9.35 -14.28
C LYS A 28 3.15 -9.03 -15.07
N GLN A 29 3.74 -7.84 -14.87
CA GLN A 29 5.00 -7.45 -15.51
C GLN A 29 6.14 -8.41 -15.15
N LEU A 30 6.22 -8.81 -13.88
CA LEU A 30 7.23 -9.76 -13.41
C LEU A 30 7.05 -11.15 -14.05
N THR A 31 5.82 -11.64 -14.21
CA THR A 31 5.53 -12.88 -14.96
C THR A 31 5.99 -12.79 -16.41
N GLU A 32 5.93 -11.59 -17.01
CA GLU A 32 6.35 -11.32 -18.39
C GLU A 32 7.84 -10.94 -18.51
N LEU A 33 8.62 -11.09 -17.43
CA LEU A 33 10.06 -10.79 -17.34
C LEU A 33 10.42 -9.31 -17.56
N ARG A 34 9.44 -8.42 -17.41
CA ARG A 34 9.58 -6.95 -17.54
C ARG A 34 9.95 -6.33 -16.19
N TYR A 35 11.14 -6.69 -15.70
CA TYR A 35 11.55 -6.41 -14.33
C TYR A 35 11.82 -4.94 -14.04
N GLU A 36 12.40 -4.21 -15.00
CA GLU A 36 12.73 -2.79 -14.83
C GLU A 36 11.45 -1.96 -14.73
N GLU A 37 10.50 -2.17 -15.64
CA GLU A 37 9.20 -1.51 -15.64
C GLU A 37 8.38 -1.88 -14.39
N ALA A 38 8.45 -3.13 -13.95
CA ALA A 38 7.80 -3.57 -12.71
C ALA A 38 8.37 -2.83 -11.48
N LEU A 39 9.69 -2.61 -11.44
CA LEU A 39 10.34 -1.98 -10.31
C LEU A 39 10.09 -0.47 -10.25
N GLU A 40 10.10 0.22 -11.39
CA GLU A 40 9.72 1.64 -11.47
C GLU A 40 8.32 1.85 -10.88
N LEU A 41 7.35 1.03 -11.31
CA LEU A 41 5.98 1.09 -10.80
C LEU A 41 5.89 0.71 -9.31
N LEU A 42 6.73 -0.22 -8.83
CA LEU A 42 6.79 -0.57 -7.41
C LEU A 42 7.26 0.62 -6.57
N GLN A 43 8.27 1.35 -7.03
CA GLN A 43 8.77 2.55 -6.34
C GLN A 43 7.70 3.64 -6.28
N ASP A 44 6.95 3.85 -7.36
CA ASP A 44 5.81 4.77 -7.38
C ASP A 44 4.72 4.36 -6.38
N ALA A 45 4.39 3.06 -6.33
CA ALA A 45 3.43 2.52 -5.36
C ALA A 45 3.90 2.74 -3.91
N MET A 46 5.19 2.51 -3.61
CA MET A 46 5.78 2.81 -2.29
C MET A 46 5.64 4.29 -1.95
N GLY A 47 5.90 5.19 -2.90
CA GLY A 47 5.71 6.63 -2.73
C GLY A 47 4.26 7.01 -2.40
N GLY A 48 3.30 6.37 -3.09
CA GLY A 48 1.87 6.53 -2.81
C GLY A 48 1.49 6.08 -1.40
N ILE A 49 1.96 4.90 -0.98
CA ILE A 49 1.71 4.35 0.37
C ILE A 49 2.24 5.29 1.45
N VAL A 50 3.50 5.76 1.33
CA VAL A 50 4.10 6.71 2.29
C VAL A 50 3.32 8.03 2.34
N SER A 51 2.80 8.49 1.20
CA SER A 51 1.98 9.70 1.14
C SER A 51 0.65 9.53 1.87
N ILE A 52 0.00 8.38 1.72
CA ILE A 52 -1.23 8.03 2.45
C ILE A 52 -0.94 7.93 3.96
N GLU A 53 0.13 7.25 4.38
CA GLU A 53 0.49 7.14 5.79
C GLU A 53 0.67 8.52 6.44
N LYS A 54 1.39 9.43 5.77
CA LYS A 54 1.58 10.80 6.26
C LYS A 54 0.27 11.57 6.36
N ALA A 55 -0.60 11.43 5.35
CA ALA A 55 -1.88 12.13 5.31
C ALA A 55 -2.88 11.61 6.36
N VAL A 56 -2.87 10.30 6.64
CA VAL A 56 -3.81 9.68 7.58
C VAL A 56 -3.38 9.83 9.03
N GLN A 57 -2.08 10.00 9.31
CA GLN A 57 -1.54 10.02 10.67
C GLN A 57 -2.23 11.01 11.63
N PRO A 58 -2.51 12.28 11.26
CA PRO A 58 -3.22 13.22 12.14
C PRO A 58 -4.68 12.81 12.43
N ILE A 59 -5.27 12.00 11.56
CA ILE A 59 -6.61 11.42 11.74
C ILE A 59 -6.51 10.27 12.73
N LEU A 60 -5.60 9.33 12.51
CA LEU A 60 -5.42 8.14 13.36
C LEU A 60 -5.16 8.48 14.83
N GLN A 61 -4.42 9.56 15.11
CA GLN A 61 -4.17 10.03 16.48
C GLN A 61 -5.43 10.40 17.27
N LYS A 62 -6.54 10.67 16.59
CA LYS A 62 -7.85 11.02 17.19
C LYS A 62 -8.78 9.81 17.29
N LEU A 63 -8.37 8.66 16.77
CA LEU A 63 -9.19 7.45 16.71
C LEU A 63 -8.78 6.46 17.80
N PRO A 64 -9.67 5.50 18.14
CA PRO A 64 -9.29 4.37 18.98
C PRO A 64 -8.09 3.60 18.39
N GLU A 65 -7.44 2.82 19.25
CA GLU A 65 -6.36 1.92 18.85
C GLU A 65 -6.79 1.05 17.65
N ASN A 66 -5.90 0.97 16.66
CA ASN A 66 -6.13 0.28 15.39
C ASN A 66 -4.78 -0.23 14.86
N LYS A 67 -4.84 -1.08 13.83
CA LYS A 67 -3.66 -1.78 13.31
C LYS A 67 -3.01 -1.07 12.11
N THR A 68 -3.47 0.12 11.75
CA THR A 68 -3.07 0.80 10.50
C THR A 68 -1.55 0.95 10.39
N ASN A 69 -0.89 1.44 11.46
CA ASN A 69 0.56 1.65 11.45
C ASN A 69 1.33 0.33 11.41
N PHE A 70 0.91 -0.66 12.21
CA PHE A 70 1.53 -1.99 12.21
C PHE A 70 1.45 -2.67 10.84
N LEU A 71 0.28 -2.62 10.20
CA LEU A 71 0.09 -3.19 8.86
C LEU A 71 0.83 -2.40 7.78
N GLY A 72 0.93 -1.07 7.93
CA GLY A 72 1.72 -0.21 7.02
C GLY A 72 3.22 -0.52 7.11
N ASP A 73 3.76 -0.70 8.31
CA ASP A 73 5.16 -1.10 8.52
C ASP A 73 5.45 -2.49 7.93
N ASN A 74 4.55 -3.46 8.15
CA ASN A 74 4.66 -4.80 7.53
C ASN A 74 4.63 -4.71 6.00
N LEU A 75 3.74 -3.92 5.41
CA LEU A 75 3.68 -3.71 3.97
C LEU A 75 5.00 -3.14 3.41
N LYS A 76 5.53 -2.08 4.04
CA LYS A 76 6.81 -1.47 3.62
C LYS A 76 7.96 -2.46 3.71
N GLU A 77 8.00 -3.30 4.74
CA GLU A 77 8.99 -4.38 4.87
C GLU A 77 8.90 -5.34 3.68
N LYS A 78 7.70 -5.82 3.34
CA LYS A 78 7.49 -6.72 2.20
C LYS A 78 7.91 -6.10 0.87
N MET A 79 7.60 -4.84 0.64
CA MET A 79 8.03 -4.13 -0.57
C MET A 79 9.55 -3.93 -0.61
N SER A 80 10.18 -3.63 0.53
CA SER A 80 11.65 -3.48 0.62
C SER A 80 12.38 -4.79 0.33
N ILE A 81 11.82 -5.94 0.69
CA ILE A 81 12.37 -7.27 0.35
C ILE A 81 12.36 -7.49 -1.17
N VAL A 82 11.30 -7.06 -1.87
CA VAL A 82 11.23 -7.15 -3.33
C VAL A 82 12.34 -6.33 -3.98
N VAL A 83 12.51 -5.07 -3.57
CA VAL A 83 13.57 -4.19 -4.09
C VAL A 83 14.96 -4.79 -3.83
N SER A 84 15.20 -5.27 -2.61
CA SER A 84 16.50 -5.88 -2.23
C SER A 84 16.80 -7.16 -3.02
N SER A 85 15.78 -7.97 -3.32
CA SER A 85 15.92 -9.17 -4.13
C SER A 85 16.30 -8.84 -5.57
N TYR A 86 15.70 -7.79 -6.15
CA TYR A 86 16.06 -7.32 -7.48
C TYR A 86 17.50 -6.79 -7.52
N GLU A 87 17.89 -5.92 -6.58
CA GLU A 87 19.23 -5.34 -6.51
C GLU A 87 20.33 -6.39 -6.32
N SER A 88 20.02 -7.50 -5.63
CA SER A 88 20.93 -8.62 -5.43
C SER A 88 20.91 -9.66 -6.56
N GLY A 89 20.18 -9.41 -7.65
CA GLY A 89 20.09 -10.29 -8.82
C GLY A 89 19.25 -11.56 -8.60
N LYS A 90 18.47 -11.63 -7.52
CA LYS A 90 17.61 -12.78 -7.17
C LYS A 90 16.23 -12.66 -7.84
N ASN A 91 16.23 -12.48 -9.16
CA ASN A 91 15.02 -12.13 -9.90
C ASN A 91 13.98 -13.26 -10.00
N ALA A 92 14.39 -14.51 -9.76
CA ALA A 92 13.53 -15.68 -9.87
C ALA A 92 12.35 -15.68 -8.90
N ASP A 93 12.45 -14.98 -7.76
CA ASP A 93 11.44 -15.00 -6.71
C ASP A 93 10.58 -13.72 -6.67
N LEU A 94 10.82 -12.74 -7.55
CA LEU A 94 10.16 -11.43 -7.48
C LEU A 94 8.65 -11.53 -7.67
N GLU A 95 8.19 -12.33 -8.64
CA GLU A 95 6.75 -12.54 -8.86
C GLU A 95 6.08 -13.09 -7.60
N LYS A 96 6.73 -14.06 -6.95
CA LYS A 96 6.23 -14.68 -5.73
C LYS A 96 6.22 -13.68 -4.58
N GLN A 97 7.29 -12.92 -4.38
CA GLN A 97 7.37 -11.92 -3.31
C GLN A 97 6.31 -10.83 -3.48
N VAL A 98 6.06 -10.36 -4.71
CA VAL A 98 4.98 -9.40 -4.96
C VAL A 98 3.61 -10.05 -4.77
N GLY A 99 3.36 -11.20 -5.39
CA GLY A 99 2.05 -11.82 -5.46
C GLY A 99 1.58 -12.51 -4.17
N GLU A 100 2.50 -13.05 -3.38
CA GLU A 100 2.22 -13.84 -2.18
C GLU A 100 2.58 -13.11 -0.88
N GLU A 101 3.36 -12.01 -0.93
CA GLU A 101 3.71 -11.25 0.27
C GLU A 101 3.25 -9.79 0.20
N ALA A 102 3.75 -9.00 -0.76
CA ALA A 102 3.47 -7.56 -0.80
C ALA A 102 1.99 -7.25 -1.11
N LEU A 103 1.40 -7.94 -2.10
CA LEU A 103 0.00 -7.73 -2.48
C LEU A 103 -0.97 -8.15 -1.35
N PRO A 104 -0.83 -9.34 -0.72
CA PRO A 104 -1.63 -9.66 0.47
C PRO A 104 -1.45 -8.68 1.62
N ALA A 105 -0.20 -8.26 1.93
CA ALA A 105 0.05 -7.26 2.97
C ALA A 105 -0.64 -5.91 2.67
N PHE A 106 -0.67 -5.51 1.39
CA PHE A 106 -1.39 -4.32 0.97
C PHE A 106 -2.89 -4.47 1.17
N LYS A 107 -3.49 -5.61 0.80
CA LYS A 107 -4.92 -5.87 0.99
C LYS A 107 -5.31 -5.81 2.47
N ASP A 108 -4.48 -6.35 3.36
CA ASP A 108 -4.70 -6.25 4.82
C ASP A 108 -4.66 -4.80 5.32
N TRP A 109 -3.64 -4.03 4.90
CA TRP A 109 -3.51 -2.61 5.26
C TRP A 109 -4.67 -1.77 4.72
N LYS A 110 -5.05 -1.98 3.45
CA LYS A 110 -6.21 -1.37 2.80
C LYS A 110 -7.49 -1.66 3.58
N ALA A 111 -7.75 -2.92 3.93
CA ALA A 111 -8.95 -3.31 4.65
C ALA A 111 -9.04 -2.63 6.02
N GLU A 112 -7.92 -2.50 6.73
CA GLU A 112 -7.88 -1.78 8.01
C GLU A 112 -8.13 -0.28 7.83
N LEU A 113 -7.52 0.36 6.84
CA LEU A 113 -7.78 1.76 6.52
C LEU A 113 -9.26 2.00 6.18
N GLU A 114 -9.85 1.15 5.35
CA GLU A 114 -11.26 1.23 5.00
C GLU A 114 -12.16 1.06 6.24
N ARG A 115 -11.87 0.07 7.09
CA ARG A 115 -12.62 -0.17 8.34
C ARG A 115 -12.55 1.03 9.28
N VAL A 116 -11.38 1.65 9.40
CA VAL A 116 -11.14 2.77 10.31
C VAL A 116 -11.70 4.08 9.76
N LEU A 117 -11.63 4.31 8.45
CA LEU A 117 -11.95 5.61 7.86
C LEU A 117 -13.40 5.74 7.34
N ARG A 118 -14.01 4.67 6.80
CA ARG A 118 -15.39 4.71 6.25
C ARG A 118 -16.46 5.21 7.24
N PRO A 119 -16.40 4.97 8.56
CA PRO A 119 -17.38 5.55 9.50
C PRO A 119 -17.43 7.09 9.50
N TYR A 120 -16.41 7.74 8.94
CA TYR A 120 -16.25 9.19 8.92
C TYR A 120 -16.60 9.83 7.57
N THR A 121 -17.00 9.03 6.57
CA THR A 121 -17.40 9.52 5.24
C THR A 121 -18.91 9.61 5.03
N VAL A 122 -19.70 9.05 5.94
CA VAL A 122 -21.17 9.08 5.85
C VAL A 122 -21.67 10.35 6.55
N SER A 123 -22.22 11.27 5.77
CA SER A 123 -22.95 12.44 6.26
C SER A 123 -24.38 12.44 5.75
#